data_AF-A0A8H4L442-F1
#
_entry.id   AF-A0A8H4L442-F1
#
_cell.length_a   1.000
_cell.length_b   1.000
_cell.length_c   1.000
_cell.angle_alpha   90.00
_cell.angle_beta   90.00
_cell.angle_gamma   90.00
#
_symmetry.space_group_name_H-M   'P 1'
#
loop_
_entity.id
_entity.type
_entity.pdbx_description
1 polymer ?
#
loop_
_entity_poly.entity_id
_entity_poly.type
_entity_poly.pdbx_seq_one_letter_code
_entity_poly.pdbx_strand_id
1 'polypeptide(L)'
;MSTRQQRPTRPPNPRDVLDEAVSNNSVSQLDEALELAKSNPPRNCPYEKFQASALSACVQDGKLDLVKHLLEQERVPVASLSPRTVWSKFSILLLELLIGHGWDINQQAPRGPNDRCRRLVDLACHDQDIITWLVEHGARVDGGEDEYEVYPQPQPLLETCALQGSLSTFRYLQERGARLSRRTLHLAAGAAASPQEPPQPLGLIQMSKIMELLMARIHQ
;
A
#
# COMPACT_ATOMS: atom_id res chain seq x y z
N MET A 1 27.90 -41.86 38.50
CA MET A 1 26.62 -41.31 38.02
C MET A 1 26.88 -39.88 37.55
N SER A 2 27.21 -39.68 36.27
CA SER A 2 27.42 -38.33 35.70
C SER A 2 26.08 -37.79 35.22
N THR A 3 25.60 -36.74 35.88
CA THR A 3 24.46 -35.93 35.44
C THR A 3 24.83 -35.23 34.13
N ARG A 4 24.27 -35.71 33.03
CA ARG A 4 24.33 -35.05 31.72
C ARG A 4 23.54 -33.75 31.85
N GLN A 5 24.23 -32.64 32.09
CA GLN A 5 23.62 -31.32 32.04
C GLN A 5 22.94 -31.15 30.66
N GLN A 6 21.61 -31.06 30.66
CA GLN A 6 20.87 -30.62 29.49
C GLN A 6 21.41 -29.24 29.12
N ARG A 7 21.94 -29.10 27.90
CA ARG A 7 22.31 -27.80 27.38
C ARG A 7 21.07 -26.90 27.48
N PRO A 8 21.18 -25.67 28.01
CA PRO A 8 20.03 -24.77 28.06
C PRO A 8 19.47 -24.63 26.65
N THR A 9 18.20 -24.98 26.47
CA THR A 9 17.47 -24.78 25.22
C THR A 9 17.52 -23.29 24.92
N ARG A 10 18.03 -22.94 23.74
CA ARG A 10 18.09 -21.54 23.31
C ARG A 10 16.67 -20.97 23.37
N PRO A 11 16.45 -19.78 23.96
CA PRO A 11 15.11 -19.18 23.99
C PRO A 11 14.60 -19.04 22.54
N PRO A 12 13.28 -19.22 22.32
CA PRO A 12 12.68 -19.10 20.99
C PRO A 12 12.98 -17.71 20.42
N ASN A 13 13.15 -17.65 19.09
CA ASN A 13 13.40 -16.39 18.41
C ASN A 13 12.09 -15.57 18.42
N PRO A 14 12.09 -14.30 18.87
CA PRO A 14 10.89 -13.48 18.90
C PRO A 14 10.20 -13.35 17.53
N ARG A 15 10.97 -13.45 16.43
CA ARG A 15 10.45 -13.43 15.07
C ARG A 15 9.59 -14.65 14.76
N ASP A 16 10.04 -15.83 15.16
CA ASP A 16 9.32 -17.09 14.87
C ASP A 16 7.98 -17.11 15.62
N VAL A 17 7.97 -16.62 16.88
CA VAL A 17 6.75 -16.49 17.69
C VAL A 17 5.80 -15.44 17.11
N LEU A 18 6.33 -14.33 16.60
CA LEU A 18 5.54 -13.31 15.90
C LEU A 18 4.88 -13.88 14.63
N ASP A 19 5.62 -14.62 13.82
CA ASP A 19 5.09 -15.23 12.60
C ASP A 19 3.97 -16.22 12.92
N GLU A 20 4.12 -16.99 14.01
CA GLU A 20 3.08 -17.88 14.53
C GLU A 20 1.85 -17.10 15.04
N ALA A 21 2.07 -16.01 15.78
CA ALA A 21 0.99 -15.14 16.27
C ALA A 21 0.16 -14.55 15.13
N VAL A 22 0.82 -14.08 14.06
CA VAL A 22 0.16 -13.55 12.86
C VAL A 22 -0.60 -14.65 12.13
N SER A 23 0.01 -15.83 11.98
CA SER A 23 -0.61 -17.00 11.34
C SER A 23 -1.89 -17.42 12.06
N ASN A 24 -1.85 -17.46 13.40
CA ASN A 24 -2.96 -17.86 14.25
C ASN A 24 -3.93 -16.72 14.62
N ASN A 25 -3.63 -15.47 14.24
CA ASN A 25 -4.34 -14.26 14.69
C ASN A 25 -4.48 -14.19 16.23
N SER A 26 -3.41 -14.50 16.96
CA SER A 26 -3.42 -14.67 18.41
C SER A 26 -2.74 -13.52 19.15
N VAL A 27 -3.52 -12.76 19.93
CA VAL A 27 -3.02 -11.64 20.75
C VAL A 27 -2.07 -12.14 21.85
N SER A 28 -2.35 -13.30 22.46
CA SER A 28 -1.49 -13.84 23.52
C SER A 28 -0.11 -14.25 23.00
N GLN A 29 -0.02 -14.82 21.79
CA GLN A 29 1.25 -15.15 21.16
C GLN A 29 1.99 -13.88 20.70
N LEU A 30 1.26 -12.83 20.31
CA LEU A 30 1.83 -11.53 20.01
C LEU A 30 2.48 -10.90 21.25
N ASP A 31 1.78 -10.90 22.39
CA ASP A 31 2.31 -10.42 23.67
C ASP A 31 3.56 -11.20 24.08
N GLU A 32 3.54 -12.54 23.93
CA GLU A 32 4.71 -13.38 24.16
C GLU A 32 5.89 -12.97 23.25
N ALA A 33 5.65 -12.76 21.96
CA ALA A 33 6.68 -12.33 21.02
C ALA A 33 7.27 -10.95 21.39
N LEU A 34 6.43 -10.02 21.85
CA LEU A 34 6.85 -8.69 22.29
C LEU A 34 7.69 -8.74 23.56
N GLU A 35 7.28 -9.52 24.56
CA GLU A 35 8.04 -9.70 25.81
C GLU A 35 9.38 -10.41 25.58
N LEU A 36 9.40 -11.41 24.69
CA LEU A 36 10.64 -12.06 24.25
C LEU A 36 11.57 -11.07 23.54
N ALA A 37 11.03 -10.19 22.69
CA ALA A 37 11.83 -9.17 22.02
C ALA A 37 12.37 -8.09 22.98
N LYS A 38 11.63 -7.75 24.04
CA LYS A 38 12.12 -6.85 25.11
C LYS A 38 13.26 -7.50 25.90
N SER A 39 13.11 -8.79 26.25
CA SER A 39 14.05 -9.52 27.10
C SER A 39 15.31 -9.98 26.34
N ASN A 40 15.17 -10.28 25.06
CA ASN A 40 16.24 -10.78 24.20
C ASN A 40 16.12 -10.18 22.79
N PRO A 41 16.52 -8.91 22.61
CA PRO A 41 16.34 -8.21 21.35
C PRO A 41 17.10 -8.91 20.21
N PRO A 42 16.52 -9.02 19.00
CA PRO A 42 17.22 -9.59 17.86
C PRO A 42 18.51 -8.82 17.58
N ARG A 43 19.58 -9.54 17.20
CA ARG A 43 20.88 -8.90 16.89
C ARG A 43 20.68 -7.75 15.90
N ASN A 44 21.15 -6.55 16.26
CA ASN A 44 21.07 -5.32 15.48
C ASN A 44 19.66 -4.81 15.17
N CYS A 45 18.64 -5.23 15.93
CA CYS A 45 17.26 -4.75 15.80
C CYS A 45 16.79 -4.18 17.15
N PRO A 46 16.77 -2.84 17.32
CA PRO A 46 16.14 -2.20 18.47
C PRO A 46 14.69 -2.66 18.63
N TYR A 47 14.18 -2.64 19.86
CA TYR A 47 12.82 -3.09 20.15
C TYR A 47 11.76 -2.30 19.36
N GLU A 48 11.98 -1.00 19.13
CA GLU A 48 11.10 -0.15 18.34
C GLU A 48 11.04 -0.59 16.88
N LYS A 49 12.18 -1.05 16.32
CA LYS A 49 12.20 -1.63 14.97
C LYS A 49 11.49 -2.97 14.92
N PHE A 50 11.55 -3.75 15.99
CA PHE A 50 10.80 -5.00 16.11
C PHE A 50 9.29 -4.71 16.15
N GLN A 51 8.83 -3.77 16.99
CA GLN A 51 7.43 -3.33 17.05
C GLN A 51 6.92 -2.82 15.69
N ALA A 52 7.68 -1.93 15.03
CA ALA A 52 7.33 -1.44 13.70
C ALA A 52 7.20 -2.57 12.67
N SER A 53 8.09 -3.58 12.77
CA SER A 53 8.03 -4.75 11.90
C SER A 53 6.86 -5.67 12.22
N ALA A 54 6.49 -5.82 13.50
CA ALA A 54 5.32 -6.57 13.93
C ALA A 54 4.03 -5.91 13.41
N LEU A 55 3.92 -4.59 13.53
CA LEU A 55 2.81 -3.83 12.97
C LEU A 55 2.75 -4.01 11.45
N SER A 56 3.88 -3.89 10.75
CA SER A 56 3.93 -4.10 9.30
C SER A 56 3.45 -5.51 8.90
N ALA A 57 3.84 -6.56 9.63
CA ALA A 57 3.41 -7.93 9.35
C ALA A 57 1.90 -8.10 9.57
N CYS A 58 1.38 -7.60 10.69
CA CYS A 58 -0.05 -7.67 11.00
C CYS A 58 -0.90 -6.92 9.97
N VAL A 59 -0.46 -5.74 9.53
CA VAL A 59 -1.13 -4.95 8.47
C VAL A 59 -1.07 -5.67 7.12
N GLN A 60 0.10 -6.17 6.74
CA GLN A 60 0.30 -6.87 5.47
C GLN A 60 -0.58 -8.12 5.33
N ASP A 61 -0.86 -8.79 6.45
CA ASP A 61 -1.70 -9.99 6.53
C ASP A 61 -3.16 -9.69 6.92
N GLY A 62 -3.52 -8.42 7.13
CA GLY A 62 -4.89 -7.98 7.41
C GLY A 62 -5.43 -8.40 8.78
N LYS A 63 -4.56 -8.60 9.77
CA LYS A 63 -4.90 -9.07 11.12
C LYS A 63 -5.41 -7.93 12.00
N LEU A 64 -6.67 -7.53 11.81
CA LEU A 64 -7.24 -6.33 12.42
C LEU A 64 -7.15 -6.31 13.96
N ASP A 65 -7.40 -7.44 14.63
CA ASP A 65 -7.33 -7.54 16.10
C ASP A 65 -5.90 -7.30 16.61
N LEU A 66 -4.90 -7.86 15.92
CA LEU A 66 -3.48 -7.67 16.26
C LEU A 66 -3.02 -6.24 15.99
N VAL A 67 -3.46 -5.64 14.86
CA VAL A 67 -3.19 -4.24 14.55
C VAL A 67 -3.78 -3.35 15.63
N LYS A 68 -5.05 -3.56 16.00
CA LYS A 68 -5.72 -2.80 17.06
C LYS A 68 -4.98 -2.90 18.38
N HIS A 69 -4.57 -4.10 18.78
CA HIS A 69 -3.78 -4.32 19.99
C HIS A 69 -2.46 -3.54 19.98
N LEU A 70 -1.70 -3.59 18.88
CA LEU A 70 -0.44 -2.86 18.73
C LEU A 70 -0.60 -1.33 18.77
N LEU A 71 -1.69 -0.81 18.21
CA LEU A 71 -1.94 0.63 18.16
C LEU A 71 -2.49 1.19 19.48
N GLU A 72 -3.37 0.44 20.15
CA GLU A 72 -4.04 0.91 21.37
C GLU A 72 -3.22 0.62 22.64
N GLN A 73 -2.65 -0.58 22.76
CA GLN A 73 -1.94 -1.01 23.97
C GLN A 73 -0.45 -0.67 23.88
N GLU A 74 0.21 -1.05 22.80
CA GLU A 74 1.66 -0.85 22.62
C GLU A 74 2.02 0.54 22.04
N ARG A 75 1.01 1.30 21.57
CA ARG A 75 1.16 2.65 20.99
C ARG A 75 2.20 2.72 19.87
N VAL A 76 2.27 1.67 19.05
CA VAL A 76 3.26 1.59 17.96
C VAL A 76 2.98 2.69 16.92
N PRO A 77 3.98 3.51 16.54
CA PRO A 77 3.80 4.53 15.52
C PRO A 77 3.45 3.94 14.15
N VAL A 78 2.43 4.50 13.49
CA VAL A 78 2.00 4.08 12.13
C VAL A 78 2.86 4.66 11.00
N ALA A 79 3.71 5.65 11.27
CA ALA A 79 4.49 6.36 10.24
C ALA A 79 5.44 5.46 9.43
N SER A 80 5.84 4.31 9.98
CA SER A 80 6.69 3.33 9.28
C SER A 80 5.94 2.49 8.24
N LEU A 81 4.60 2.52 8.23
CA LEU A 81 3.80 1.74 7.29
C LEU A 81 3.83 2.37 5.90
N SER A 82 4.33 1.61 4.93
CA SER A 82 4.30 2.04 3.53
C SER A 82 2.90 1.86 2.93
N PRO A 83 2.50 2.67 1.92
CA PRO A 83 1.25 2.45 1.20
C PRO A 83 1.10 1.05 0.60
N ARG A 84 2.21 0.43 0.18
CA ARG A 84 2.23 -0.95 -0.33
C ARG A 84 1.88 -1.97 0.76
N THR A 85 2.39 -1.77 1.97
CA THR A 85 2.07 -2.62 3.14
C THR A 85 0.57 -2.58 3.42
N VAL A 86 0.00 -1.37 3.45
CA VAL A 86 -1.44 -1.16 3.70
C VAL A 86 -2.31 -1.75 2.58
N TRP A 87 -1.84 -1.73 1.33
CA TRP A 87 -2.57 -2.25 0.18
C TRP A 87 -2.62 -3.79 0.09
N SER A 88 -1.65 -4.51 0.67
CA SER A 88 -1.50 -5.97 0.54
C SER A 88 -2.76 -6.78 0.86
N LYS A 89 -3.39 -6.48 2.00
CA LYS A 89 -4.67 -7.05 2.44
C LYS A 89 -5.63 -5.91 2.76
N PHE A 90 -5.80 -5.03 1.78
CA PHE A 90 -6.62 -3.84 1.89
C PHE A 90 -8.03 -4.16 2.41
N SER A 91 -8.49 -3.35 3.36
CA SER A 91 -9.90 -3.22 3.71
C SER A 91 -10.15 -1.80 4.22
N ILE A 92 -11.37 -1.31 4.05
CA ILE A 92 -11.77 0.02 4.54
C ILE A 92 -11.61 0.09 6.07
N LEU A 93 -12.03 -0.94 6.81
CA LEU A 93 -11.91 -0.99 8.28
C LEU A 93 -10.45 -0.89 8.75
N LEU A 94 -9.52 -1.57 8.08
CA LEU A 94 -8.09 -1.47 8.40
C LEU A 94 -7.59 -0.05 8.16
N LEU A 95 -7.99 0.57 7.05
CA LEU A 95 -7.55 1.91 6.71
C LEU A 95 -8.14 2.97 7.65
N GLU A 96 -9.41 2.88 8.01
CA GLU A 96 -10.06 3.73 9.00
C GLU A 96 -9.35 3.66 10.36
N LEU A 97 -9.00 2.44 10.79
CA LEU A 97 -8.22 2.23 12.01
C LEU A 97 -6.87 2.94 11.92
N LEU A 98 -6.12 2.74 10.83
CA LEU A 98 -4.81 3.38 10.65
C LEU A 98 -4.89 4.91 10.61
N ILE A 99 -5.85 5.47 9.86
CA ILE A 99 -6.08 6.93 9.78
C ILE A 99 -6.47 7.49 11.16
N GLY A 100 -7.32 6.78 11.91
CA GLY A 100 -7.69 7.16 13.29
C GLY A 100 -6.49 7.21 14.24
N HIS A 101 -5.43 6.46 13.96
CA HIS A 101 -4.16 6.49 14.68
C HIS A 101 -3.08 7.37 14.02
N GLY A 102 -3.48 8.24 13.08
CA GLY A 102 -2.61 9.25 12.49
C GLY A 102 -1.80 8.80 11.28
N TRP A 103 -2.19 7.71 10.61
CA TRP A 103 -1.56 7.31 9.35
C TRP A 103 -1.97 8.29 8.24
N ASP A 104 -0.99 8.83 7.53
CA ASP A 104 -1.23 9.79 6.46
C ASP A 104 -1.63 9.07 5.15
N ILE A 105 -2.89 9.24 4.74
CA ILE A 105 -3.43 8.71 3.47
C ILE A 105 -2.65 9.17 2.23
N ASN A 106 -1.93 10.29 2.33
CA ASN A 106 -1.12 10.87 1.27
C ASN A 106 0.37 10.49 1.35
N GLN A 107 0.76 9.62 2.29
CA GLN A 107 2.12 9.13 2.42
C GLN A 107 2.60 8.49 1.11
N GLN A 108 3.86 8.72 0.79
CA GLN A 108 4.52 8.16 -0.39
C GLN A 108 5.56 7.12 0.01
N ALA A 109 5.58 5.99 -0.70
CA ALA A 109 6.69 5.05 -0.61
C ALA A 109 8.01 5.72 -1.08
N PRO A 110 9.18 5.32 -0.55
CA PRO A 110 10.48 5.78 -1.02
C PRO A 110 10.63 5.64 -2.55
N ARG A 111 11.39 6.52 -3.19
CA ARG A 111 11.63 6.44 -4.65
C ARG A 111 12.53 5.24 -4.96
N GLY A 112 11.99 4.23 -5.63
CA GLY A 112 12.75 3.21 -6.34
C GLY A 112 12.84 3.50 -7.85
N PRO A 113 13.83 2.93 -8.56
CA PRO A 113 14.06 3.19 -9.99
C PRO A 113 12.90 2.78 -10.92
N ASN A 114 11.98 1.92 -10.45
CA ASN A 114 10.83 1.42 -11.22
C ASN A 114 9.48 1.64 -10.52
N ASP A 115 9.41 2.53 -9.52
CA ASP A 115 8.19 2.70 -8.74
C ASP A 115 7.14 3.54 -9.47
N ARG A 116 6.18 2.84 -10.07
CA ARG A 116 5.01 3.37 -10.76
C ARG A 116 3.90 3.84 -9.82
N CYS A 117 3.74 3.17 -8.69
CA CYS A 117 2.70 3.44 -7.70
C CYS A 117 3.35 3.68 -6.35
N ARG A 118 3.27 4.90 -5.83
CA ARG A 118 3.92 5.30 -4.57
C ARG A 118 2.93 5.67 -3.49
N ARG A 119 1.72 6.07 -3.86
CA ARG A 119 0.63 6.44 -2.96
C ARG A 119 -0.46 5.38 -2.99
N LEU A 120 -1.30 5.36 -1.96
CA LEU A 120 -2.42 4.43 -1.88
C LEU A 120 -3.40 4.62 -3.05
N VAL A 121 -3.66 5.87 -3.46
CA VAL A 121 -4.49 6.20 -4.63
C VAL A 121 -3.93 5.67 -5.94
N ASP A 122 -2.59 5.54 -6.08
CA ASP A 122 -1.98 4.99 -7.28
C ASP A 122 -2.20 3.45 -7.36
N LEU A 123 -2.25 2.79 -6.20
CA LEU A 123 -2.47 1.35 -6.09
C LEU A 123 -3.94 0.98 -6.33
N ALA A 124 -4.86 1.85 -5.92
CA ALA A 124 -6.30 1.64 -6.05
C ALA A 124 -6.90 2.00 -7.43
N CYS A 125 -6.11 2.52 -8.38
CA CYS A 125 -6.62 3.14 -9.61
C CYS A 125 -7.49 2.26 -10.53
N HIS A 126 -7.54 0.95 -10.29
CA HIS A 126 -8.37 -0.02 -11.02
C HIS A 126 -9.74 -0.25 -10.37
N ASP A 127 -9.98 0.27 -9.17
CA ASP A 127 -11.22 0.09 -8.41
C ASP A 127 -11.89 1.46 -8.17
N GLN A 128 -13.04 1.66 -8.82
CA GLN A 128 -13.79 2.92 -8.75
C GLN A 128 -14.29 3.22 -7.33
N ASP A 129 -14.77 2.22 -6.62
CA ASP A 129 -15.42 2.41 -5.32
C ASP A 129 -14.37 2.75 -4.27
N ILE A 130 -13.23 2.04 -4.30
CA ILE A 130 -12.09 2.35 -3.43
C ILE A 130 -11.52 3.74 -3.76
N ILE A 131 -11.35 4.09 -5.04
CA ILE A 131 -10.88 5.44 -5.42
C ILE A 131 -11.83 6.52 -4.92
N THR A 132 -13.13 6.29 -5.06
CA THR A 132 -14.14 7.25 -4.61
C THR A 132 -14.03 7.45 -3.11
N TRP A 133 -13.97 6.35 -2.35
CA TRP A 133 -13.80 6.39 -0.91
C TRP A 133 -12.50 7.11 -0.50
N LEU A 134 -11.36 6.76 -1.10
CA LEU A 134 -10.06 7.38 -0.77
C LEU A 134 -10.09 8.89 -0.97
N VAL A 135 -10.67 9.36 -2.08
CA VAL A 135 -10.72 10.79 -2.40
C VAL A 135 -11.70 11.54 -1.49
N GLU A 136 -12.83 10.93 -1.14
CA GLU A 136 -13.75 11.47 -0.12
C GLU A 136 -13.12 11.57 1.27
N HIS A 137 -12.11 10.73 1.55
CA HIS A 137 -11.35 10.72 2.80
C HIS A 137 -10.01 11.48 2.72
N GLY A 138 -9.86 12.37 1.72
CA GLY A 138 -8.74 13.32 1.66
C GLY A 138 -7.49 12.83 0.90
N ALA A 139 -7.58 11.72 0.15
CA ALA A 139 -6.52 11.34 -0.76
C ALA A 139 -6.38 12.34 -1.90
N ARG A 140 -5.16 12.86 -2.08
CA ARG A 140 -4.79 13.84 -3.11
C ARG A 140 -4.61 13.17 -4.47
N VAL A 141 -5.28 13.71 -5.48
CA VAL A 141 -5.19 13.22 -6.87
C VAL A 141 -4.22 14.02 -7.74
N ASP A 142 -3.81 15.20 -7.28
CA ASP A 142 -3.00 16.19 -8.01
C ASP A 142 -1.52 15.82 -8.19
N GLY A 143 -1.04 14.81 -7.44
CA GLY A 143 0.34 14.34 -7.49
C GLY A 143 1.27 14.97 -6.44
N GLY A 144 0.76 15.85 -5.57
CA GLY A 144 1.59 16.53 -4.56
C GLY A 144 2.30 17.79 -5.05
N GLU A 145 3.21 18.31 -4.22
CA GLU A 145 4.03 19.51 -4.50
C GLU A 145 5.30 19.21 -5.30
N ASP A 146 5.58 17.94 -5.63
CA ASP A 146 6.74 17.59 -6.44
C ASP A 146 6.59 18.24 -7.83
N GLU A 147 7.36 19.29 -8.09
CA GLU A 147 7.45 19.91 -9.40
C GLU A 147 7.91 18.85 -10.40
N TYR A 148 7.10 18.65 -11.43
CA TYR A 148 7.33 17.70 -12.52
C TYR A 148 8.56 18.05 -13.40
N GLU A 149 9.38 19.00 -12.97
CA GLU A 149 10.53 19.52 -13.71
C GLU A 149 11.78 18.63 -13.57
N VAL A 150 11.85 17.75 -12.57
CA VAL A 150 13.01 16.86 -12.37
C VAL A 150 12.70 15.43 -12.86
N TYR A 151 13.45 14.99 -13.88
CA TYR A 151 13.42 13.61 -14.36
C TYR A 151 14.21 12.68 -13.41
N PRO A 152 13.71 11.47 -13.10
CA PRO A 152 12.44 10.88 -13.54
C PRO A 152 11.22 11.42 -12.76
N GLN A 153 10.15 11.72 -13.50
CA GLN A 153 8.87 12.16 -12.95
C GLN A 153 8.17 11.01 -12.19
N PRO A 154 7.55 11.25 -11.02
CA PRO A 154 6.58 10.31 -10.49
C PRO A 154 5.45 10.15 -11.51
N GLN A 155 4.99 8.92 -11.76
CA GLN A 155 3.91 8.70 -12.71
C GLN A 155 2.65 9.42 -12.22
N PRO A 156 2.11 10.38 -12.99
CA PRO A 156 0.85 11.00 -12.62
C PRO A 156 -0.25 9.95 -12.59
N LEU A 157 -1.16 10.08 -11.63
CA LEU A 157 -2.24 9.14 -11.35
C LEU A 157 -3.05 8.75 -12.60
N LEU A 158 -3.24 9.68 -13.54
CA LEU A 158 -3.94 9.41 -14.81
C LEU A 158 -3.15 8.52 -15.77
N GLU A 159 -1.83 8.45 -15.71
CA GLU A 159 -1.05 7.44 -16.44
C GLU A 159 -1.35 6.03 -15.93
N THR A 160 -1.33 5.85 -14.61
CA THR A 160 -1.63 4.56 -13.99
C THR A 160 -3.08 4.15 -14.27
N CYS A 161 -4.02 5.09 -14.15
CA CYS A 161 -5.42 4.89 -14.52
C CYS A 161 -5.61 4.60 -16.02
N ALA A 162 -4.83 5.20 -16.91
CA ALA A 162 -4.90 4.92 -18.35
C ALA A 162 -4.39 3.51 -18.70
N LEU A 163 -3.49 2.94 -17.89
CA LEU A 163 -2.97 1.59 -18.05
C LEU A 163 -3.90 0.52 -17.47
N GLN A 164 -4.51 0.79 -16.31
CA GLN A 164 -5.13 -0.24 -15.46
C GLN A 164 -6.57 0.08 -15.03
N GLY A 165 -7.00 1.34 -15.17
CA GLY A 165 -8.28 1.82 -14.67
C GLY A 165 -9.41 1.77 -15.70
N SER A 166 -10.60 2.19 -15.26
CA SER A 166 -11.77 2.35 -16.12
C SER A 166 -11.87 3.77 -16.67
N LEU A 167 -12.65 3.95 -17.75
CA LEU A 167 -12.99 5.28 -18.24
C LEU A 167 -13.71 6.14 -17.19
N SER A 168 -14.56 5.51 -16.38
CA SER A 168 -15.30 6.20 -15.30
C SER A 168 -14.33 6.73 -14.25
N THR A 169 -13.36 5.91 -13.85
CA THR A 169 -12.31 6.30 -12.89
C THR A 169 -11.42 7.39 -13.45
N PHE A 170 -11.06 7.29 -14.73
CA PHE A 170 -10.27 8.31 -15.41
C PHE A 170 -10.98 9.67 -15.39
N ARG A 171 -12.25 9.73 -15.78
CA ARG A 171 -13.06 10.96 -15.76
C ARG A 171 -13.21 11.50 -14.35
N TYR A 172 -13.57 10.64 -13.40
CA TYR A 172 -13.75 10.98 -11.99
C TYR A 172 -12.51 11.65 -11.40
N LEU A 173 -11.33 11.10 -11.67
CA LEU A 173 -10.04 11.62 -11.20
C LEU A 173 -9.67 12.94 -11.90
N GLN A 174 -9.89 13.02 -13.20
CA GLN A 174 -9.64 14.22 -13.99
C GLN A 174 -10.51 15.40 -13.52
N GLU A 175 -11.79 15.16 -13.25
CA GLU A 175 -12.73 16.17 -12.71
C GLU A 175 -12.29 16.70 -11.33
N ARG A 176 -11.53 15.91 -10.57
CA ARG A 176 -10.96 16.29 -9.27
C ARG A 176 -9.54 16.86 -9.35
N GLY A 177 -9.06 17.17 -10.56
CA GLY A 177 -7.79 17.86 -10.75
C GLY A 177 -6.58 16.94 -10.91
N ALA A 178 -6.77 15.64 -11.15
CA ALA A 178 -5.67 14.77 -11.53
C ALA A 178 -5.03 15.27 -12.84
N ARG A 179 -3.71 15.38 -12.85
CA ARG A 179 -2.96 16.00 -13.95
C ARG A 179 -2.73 15.01 -15.09
N LEU A 180 -2.93 15.49 -16.31
CA LEU A 180 -2.52 14.77 -17.53
C LEU A 180 -1.02 14.96 -17.76
N SER A 181 -0.35 13.91 -18.21
CA SER A 181 1.03 14.02 -18.71
C SER A 181 1.09 13.86 -20.22
N ARG A 182 2.26 14.17 -20.77
CA ARG A 182 2.59 13.95 -22.19
C ARG A 182 2.58 12.46 -22.57
N ARG A 183 2.69 11.55 -21.59
CA ARG A 183 2.73 10.10 -21.82
C ARG A 183 1.40 9.41 -21.60
N THR A 184 0.40 10.08 -21.01
CA THR A 184 -0.92 9.47 -20.73
C THR A 184 -1.53 8.85 -21.99
N LEU A 185 -1.48 9.55 -23.13
CA LEU A 185 -1.97 9.02 -24.41
C LEU A 185 -1.14 7.82 -24.91
N HIS A 186 0.18 7.91 -24.84
CA HIS A 186 1.08 6.83 -25.27
C HIS A 186 0.85 5.54 -24.46
N LEU A 187 0.59 5.68 -23.16
CA LEU A 187 0.31 4.55 -22.28
C LEU A 187 -1.08 3.96 -22.53
N ALA A 188 -2.12 4.80 -22.72
CA ALA A 188 -3.44 4.33 -23.12
C ALA A 188 -3.39 3.55 -24.45
N ALA A 189 -2.67 4.09 -25.44
CA ALA A 189 -2.47 3.45 -26.74
C ALA A 189 -1.70 2.11 -26.62
N GLY A 190 -0.62 2.10 -25.83
CA GLY A 190 0.17 0.89 -25.61
C GLY A 190 -0.60 -0.20 -24.86
N ALA A 191 -1.44 0.17 -23.90
CA ALA A 191 -2.31 -0.77 -23.20
C ALA A 191 -3.37 -1.36 -24.14
N ALA A 192 -4.02 -0.52 -24.96
CA ALA A 192 -5.01 -0.96 -25.94
C ALA A 192 -4.42 -1.86 -27.04
N ALA A 193 -3.14 -1.66 -27.39
CA ALA A 193 -2.43 -2.45 -28.39
C ALA A 193 -1.77 -3.73 -27.83
N SER A 194 -1.67 -3.89 -26.51
CA SER A 194 -1.08 -5.08 -25.90
C SER A 194 -2.07 -6.24 -25.95
N PRO A 195 -1.68 -7.43 -26.46
CA PRO A 195 -2.52 -8.61 -26.41
C PRO A 195 -2.56 -9.12 -24.96
N GLN A 196 -3.48 -8.61 -24.15
CA GLN A 196 -3.87 -9.30 -22.93
C GLN A 196 -4.69 -10.55 -23.32
N GLU A 197 -4.51 -11.64 -22.57
CA GLU A 197 -5.45 -12.77 -22.52
C GLU A 197 -6.91 -12.29 -22.54
N PRO A 198 -7.84 -13.04 -23.17
CA PRO A 198 -8.99 -12.49 -23.88
C PRO A 198 -9.68 -11.37 -23.08
N PRO A 199 -9.59 -10.11 -23.54
CA PRO A 199 -10.21 -9.01 -22.84
C PRO A 199 -11.71 -9.24 -22.84
N GLN A 200 -12.35 -9.10 -21.67
CA GLN A 200 -13.78 -8.92 -21.65
C GLN A 200 -14.12 -7.73 -22.58
N PRO A 201 -15.13 -7.84 -23.45
CA PRO A 201 -15.39 -6.88 -24.54
C PRO A 201 -15.57 -5.43 -24.06
N LEU A 202 -15.81 -5.20 -22.76
CA LEU A 202 -15.86 -3.88 -22.14
C LEU A 202 -14.51 -3.13 -22.11
N GLY A 203 -13.38 -3.83 -21.95
CA GLY A 203 -12.07 -3.19 -21.74
C GLY A 203 -11.56 -2.41 -22.96
N LEU A 204 -11.68 -3.01 -24.16
CA LEU A 204 -11.31 -2.38 -25.43
C LEU A 204 -12.15 -1.14 -25.76
N ILE A 205 -13.45 -1.18 -25.45
CA ILE A 205 -14.38 -0.05 -25.67
C ILE A 205 -14.10 1.09 -24.68
N GLN A 206 -13.67 0.78 -23.45
CA GLN A 206 -13.31 1.80 -22.48
C GLN A 206 -12.00 2.49 -22.83
N MET A 207 -10.99 1.75 -23.30
CA MET A 207 -9.70 2.33 -23.70
C MET A 207 -9.81 3.19 -24.96
N SER A 208 -10.58 2.77 -25.97
CA SER A 208 -10.81 3.60 -27.17
C SER A 208 -11.45 4.95 -26.83
N LYS A 209 -12.40 4.98 -25.88
CA LYS A 209 -13.04 6.21 -25.41
C LYS A 209 -12.09 7.11 -24.60
N ILE A 210 -11.15 6.54 -23.84
CA ILE A 210 -10.10 7.33 -23.18
C ILE A 210 -9.22 8.00 -24.26
N MET A 211 -8.86 7.27 -25.32
CA MET A 211 -8.08 7.83 -26.43
C MET A 211 -8.84 8.94 -27.17
N GLU A 212 -10.14 8.76 -27.47
CA GLU A 212 -10.97 9.81 -28.08
C GLU A 212 -11.02 11.09 -27.24
N LEU A 213 -11.19 10.95 -25.91
CA LEU A 213 -11.20 12.11 -25.00
C LEU A 213 -9.86 12.85 -24.98
N LEU A 214 -8.74 12.11 -24.99
CA LEU A 214 -7.41 12.70 -25.01
C LEU A 214 -7.13 13.40 -26.34
N MET A 215 -7.56 12.81 -27.46
CA MET A 215 -7.40 13.40 -28.80
C MET A 215 -8.24 14.67 -28.98
N ALA A 216 -9.47 14.71 -28.46
CA ALA A 216 -10.34 15.88 -28.52
C ALA A 216 -9.74 17.11 -27.80
N ARG A 217 -8.89 16.91 -26.78
CA ARG A 217 -8.20 17.97 -26.05
C ARG A 217 -6.92 18.49 -26.71
N ILE A 218 -6.33 17.72 -27.63
CA ILE A 218 -5.14 18.17 -28.40
C ILE A 218 -5.54 19.23 -29.46
N HIS A 219 -6.83 19.33 -29.79
CA HIS A 219 -7.35 20.23 -30.82
C HIS A 219 -8.02 21.50 -30.25
N GLN A 220 -7.90 21.75 -28.94
CA GLN A 220 -8.33 22.99 -28.26
C GLN A 220 -7.10 23.75 -27.76
#